data_AF-A0A7C6ENI4-F1
#
_entry.id   AF-A0A7C6ENI4-F1
#
_cell.length_a   1.000
_cell.length_b   1.000
_cell.length_c   1.000
_cell.angle_alpha   90.00
_cell.angle_beta   90.00
_cell.angle_gamma   90.00
#
_symmetry.space_group_name_H-M   'P 1'
#
loop_
_entity.id
_entity.type
_entity.pdbx_description
1 polymer ?
#
loop_
_entity_poly.entity_id
_entity_poly.type
_entity_poly.pdbx_seq_one_letter_code
_entity_poly.pdbx_strand_id
1 'polypeptide(L)'
;MKKQTKNNTKRVRVFSTGANRDIDSDKLDFEGFYSPIVMQRFAEYMHQHRQLPDGTIRPSDNWQLGIPKDSYIKSAFRHFHDWWMEHRGYSSREGLENALCGVIFNAQGYLFEILKEKNTKRQQPTKQTSTNSKYIKHNFI
;
A
#
# COMPACT_ATOMS: atom_id res chain seq x y z
N MET A 1 38.94 21.00 14.47
CA MET A 1 37.87 20.02 14.76
C MET A 1 38.08 18.79 13.89
N LYS A 2 38.43 17.63 14.46
CA LYS A 2 38.60 16.37 13.72
C LYS A 2 37.21 15.79 13.43
N LYS A 3 36.87 15.62 12.15
CA LYS A 3 35.69 14.85 11.72
C LYS A 3 35.89 13.41 12.18
N GLN A 4 35.07 12.94 13.13
CA GLN A 4 35.00 11.53 13.47
C GLN A 4 34.43 10.77 12.27
N THR A 5 35.27 9.97 11.63
CA THR A 5 34.88 8.94 10.68
C THR A 5 34.01 7.91 11.41
N LYS A 6 32.72 7.86 11.09
CA LYS A 6 31.84 6.75 11.48
C LYS A 6 32.35 5.49 10.80
N ASN A 7 33.13 4.69 11.53
CA ASN A 7 33.46 3.33 11.11
C ASN A 7 32.17 2.51 11.09
N ASN A 8 31.61 2.34 9.90
CA ASN A 8 30.45 1.49 9.66
C ASN A 8 30.91 0.03 9.59
N THR A 9 31.27 -0.56 10.73
CA THR A 9 31.50 -2.00 10.83
C THR A 9 30.15 -2.70 10.72
N LYS A 10 29.74 -2.99 9.48
CA LYS A 10 28.59 -3.84 9.16
C LYS A 10 28.79 -5.17 9.89
N ARG A 11 27.98 -5.42 10.92
CA ARG A 11 28.08 -6.65 11.71
C ARG A 11 27.46 -7.80 10.91
N VAL A 12 28.14 -8.94 10.90
CA VAL A 12 27.80 -10.13 10.09
C VAL A 12 27.59 -11.33 11.02
N ARG A 13 26.54 -12.12 10.77
CA ARG A 13 26.24 -13.42 11.39
C ARG A 13 26.96 -14.51 10.59
N VAL A 14 27.60 -15.45 11.28
CA VAL A 14 28.21 -16.64 10.66
C VAL A 14 27.47 -17.87 11.15
N PHE A 15 27.06 -18.73 10.22
CA PHE A 15 26.38 -19.99 10.51
C PHE A 15 27.40 -21.12 10.64
N SER A 16 27.01 -22.22 11.31
CA SER A 16 27.86 -23.41 11.46
C SER A 16 28.31 -24.03 10.13
N THR A 17 27.58 -23.75 9.05
CA THR A 17 27.91 -24.18 7.67
C THR A 17 29.00 -23.32 7.01
N GLY A 18 29.47 -22.25 7.65
CA GLY A 18 30.38 -21.27 7.05
C GLY A 18 29.68 -20.20 6.21
N ALA A 19 28.37 -20.32 6.00
CA ALA A 19 27.58 -19.25 5.39
C ALA A 19 27.59 -18.00 6.29
N ASN A 20 27.42 -16.82 5.70
CA ASN A 20 27.34 -15.57 6.44
C ASN A 20 26.23 -14.64 5.90
N ARG A 21 25.68 -13.79 6.77
CA ARG A 21 24.65 -12.79 6.43
C ARG A 21 24.78 -11.55 7.31
N ASP A 22 24.40 -10.39 6.77
CA ASP A 22 24.27 -9.15 7.56
C ASP A 22 23.34 -9.35 8.77
N ILE A 23 23.70 -8.76 9.93
CA ILE A 23 22.79 -8.68 11.08
C ILE A 23 21.47 -8.05 10.64
N ASP A 24 20.38 -8.57 11.20
CA ASP A 24 18.99 -8.23 10.88
C ASP A 24 18.28 -7.41 11.96
N SER A 25 18.97 -7.02 13.05
CA SER A 25 18.39 -6.24 14.15
C SER A 25 17.72 -4.93 13.72
N ASP A 26 18.19 -4.33 12.62
CA ASP A 26 17.66 -3.06 12.09
C ASP A 26 16.85 -3.25 10.80
N LYS A 27 16.54 -4.51 10.43
CA LYS A 27 15.75 -4.84 9.24
C LYS A 27 14.29 -5.07 9.61
N LEU A 28 13.40 -4.83 8.65
CA LEU A 28 11.99 -5.19 8.80
C LEU A 28 11.85 -6.71 8.76
N ASP A 29 11.25 -7.27 9.81
CA ASP A 29 10.91 -8.68 9.90
C ASP A 29 9.45 -8.89 9.48
N PHE A 30 9.22 -8.94 8.17
CA PHE A 30 7.87 -9.12 7.63
C PHE A 30 7.21 -10.43 8.09
N GLU A 31 7.99 -11.49 8.30
CA GLU A 31 7.45 -12.78 8.77
C GLU A 31 7.03 -12.68 10.24
N GLY A 32 7.85 -12.05 11.09
CA GLY A 32 7.48 -11.79 12.49
C GLY A 32 6.34 -10.78 12.68
N PHE A 33 6.09 -9.89 11.71
CA PHE A 33 5.04 -8.87 11.80
C PHE A 33 3.68 -9.31 11.24
N TYR A 34 3.64 -10.40 10.47
CA TYR A 34 2.42 -10.87 9.83
C TYR A 34 2.13 -12.34 10.16
N SER A 35 0.88 -12.63 10.54
CA SER A 35 0.42 -14.00 10.74
C SER A 35 0.01 -14.65 9.41
N PRO A 36 0.54 -15.82 9.03
CA PRO A 36 0.21 -16.47 7.76
C PRO A 36 -1.28 -16.85 7.66
N ILE A 37 -1.91 -17.24 8.76
CA ILE A 37 -3.33 -17.60 8.77
C ILE A 37 -4.24 -16.37 8.61
N VAL A 38 -3.84 -15.22 9.15
CA VAL A 38 -4.57 -13.95 8.96
C VAL A 38 -4.41 -13.47 7.52
N MET A 39 -3.21 -13.60 6.95
CA MET A 39 -2.96 -13.28 5.54
C MET A 39 -3.82 -14.12 4.60
N GLN A 40 -3.91 -15.43 4.84
CA GLN A 40 -4.75 -16.32 4.05
C GLN A 40 -6.23 -15.91 4.14
N ARG A 41 -6.75 -15.69 5.36
CA ARG A 41 -8.16 -15.31 5.55
C ARG A 41 -8.51 -13.98 4.88
N PHE A 42 -7.59 -13.02 4.91
CA PHE A 42 -7.75 -11.75 4.20
C PHE A 42 -7.69 -11.93 2.67
N ALA A 43 -6.83 -12.82 2.16
CA ALA A 43 -6.78 -13.12 0.73
C ALA A 43 -8.09 -13.77 0.23
N GLU A 44 -8.69 -14.67 1.02
CA GLU A 44 -10.00 -15.27 0.74
C GLU A 44 -11.10 -14.20 0.71
N TYR A 45 -11.12 -13.28 1.69
CA TYR A 45 -12.01 -12.12 1.68
C TYR A 45 -11.85 -11.30 0.40
N MET A 46 -10.61 -10.95 0.02
CA MET A 46 -10.35 -10.18 -1.20
C MET A 46 -10.75 -10.93 -2.48
N HIS A 47 -10.58 -12.26 -2.51
CA HIS A 47 -10.98 -13.10 -3.64
C HIS A 47 -12.50 -13.18 -3.81
N GLN A 48 -13.25 -13.18 -2.72
CA GLN A 48 -14.71 -13.07 -2.77
C GLN A 48 -15.15 -11.69 -3.30
N HIS A 49 -14.56 -10.60 -2.79
CA HIS A 49 -15.00 -9.24 -3.09
C HIS A 49 -14.57 -8.69 -4.46
N ARG A 50 -13.75 -9.43 -5.22
CA ARG A 50 -13.46 -9.12 -6.64
C ARG A 50 -14.50 -9.67 -7.62
N GLN A 51 -15.41 -10.52 -7.16
CA GLN A 51 -16.50 -11.08 -7.97
C GLN A 51 -17.70 -10.13 -7.92
N LEU A 52 -18.21 -9.71 -9.08
CA LEU A 52 -19.31 -8.75 -9.17
C LEU A 52 -20.65 -9.44 -9.43
N PRO A 53 -21.79 -8.79 -9.11
CA PRO A 53 -23.13 -9.35 -9.35
C PRO A 53 -23.43 -9.68 -10.81
N ASP A 54 -22.77 -9.00 -11.75
CA ASP A 54 -22.89 -9.23 -13.19
C ASP A 54 -22.01 -10.41 -13.69
N GLY A 55 -21.34 -11.12 -12.77
CA GLY A 55 -20.45 -12.23 -13.08
C GLY A 55 -19.05 -11.81 -13.53
N THR A 56 -18.78 -10.51 -13.67
CA THR A 56 -17.43 -10.03 -14.02
C THR A 56 -16.50 -10.11 -12.81
N ILE A 57 -15.19 -10.25 -13.09
CA ILE A 57 -14.16 -10.38 -12.06
C ILE A 57 -13.18 -9.21 -12.19
N ARG A 58 -13.08 -8.39 -11.15
CA ARG A 58 -12.06 -7.32 -11.09
C ARG A 58 -10.66 -7.92 -10.93
N PRO A 59 -9.61 -7.28 -11.47
CA PRO A 59 -8.23 -7.57 -11.07
C PRO A 59 -8.07 -7.48 -9.54
N SER A 60 -7.23 -8.33 -8.95
CA SER A 60 -7.06 -8.41 -7.48
C SER A 60 -6.51 -7.12 -6.86
N ASP A 61 -5.79 -6.33 -7.65
CA ASP A 61 -5.18 -5.06 -7.29
C ASP A 61 -6.01 -3.84 -7.72
N ASN A 62 -7.25 -4.02 -8.21
CA ASN A 62 -8.10 -2.93 -8.71
C ASN A 62 -8.27 -1.78 -7.71
N TRP A 63 -8.25 -2.07 -6.41
CA TRP A 63 -8.35 -1.05 -5.35
C TRP A 63 -7.17 -0.07 -5.33
N GLN A 64 -6.00 -0.46 -5.88
CA GLN A 64 -4.81 0.40 -5.97
C GLN A 64 -4.91 1.47 -7.07
N LEU A 65 -5.90 1.36 -7.97
CA LEU A 65 -6.27 2.46 -8.87
C LEU A 65 -6.67 3.71 -8.07
N GLY A 66 -7.22 3.49 -6.88
CA GLY A 66 -7.52 4.48 -5.86
C GLY A 66 -9.02 4.64 -5.66
N ILE A 67 -9.38 4.88 -4.40
CA ILE A 67 -10.75 5.12 -3.95
C ILE A 67 -10.71 6.36 -3.06
N PRO A 68 -11.72 7.27 -3.13
CA PRO A 68 -11.76 8.43 -2.26
C PRO A 68 -11.62 8.07 -0.77
N LYS A 69 -10.78 8.81 -0.03
CA LYS A 69 -10.57 8.65 1.42
C LYS A 69 -11.89 8.64 2.20
N ASP A 70 -12.86 9.47 1.81
CA ASP A 70 -14.21 9.51 2.40
C ASP A 70 -14.99 8.21 2.22
N SER A 71 -14.83 7.53 1.08
CA SER A 71 -15.45 6.23 0.84
C SER A 71 -14.82 5.16 1.74
N TYR A 72 -13.50 5.18 1.91
CA TYR A 72 -12.81 4.26 2.83
C TYR A 72 -13.28 4.44 4.28
N ILE A 73 -13.31 5.67 4.81
CA ILE A 73 -13.68 5.88 6.22
C ILE A 73 -15.15 5.55 6.50
N LYS A 74 -16.06 5.88 5.57
CA LYS A 74 -17.48 5.50 5.69
C LYS A 74 -17.68 3.99 5.66
N SER A 75 -16.91 3.28 4.83
CA SER A 75 -16.99 1.82 4.77
C SER A 75 -16.33 1.15 5.97
N ALA A 76 -15.16 1.63 6.39
CA ALA A 76 -14.50 1.19 7.62
C ALA A 76 -15.44 1.28 8.83
N PHE A 77 -16.19 2.38 8.96
CA PHE A 77 -17.12 2.55 10.09
C PHE A 77 -18.24 1.50 10.11
N ARG A 78 -18.76 1.10 8.95
CA ARG A 78 -19.78 0.05 8.87
C ARG A 78 -19.25 -1.32 9.29
N HIS A 79 -18.05 -1.70 8.81
CA HIS A 79 -17.42 -2.96 9.23
C HIS A 79 -16.98 -2.92 10.69
N PHE A 80 -16.53 -1.77 11.20
CA PHE A 80 -16.24 -1.58 12.62
C PHE A 80 -17.51 -1.75 13.47
N HIS A 81 -18.64 -1.19 13.04
CA HIS A 81 -19.92 -1.38 13.72
C HIS A 81 -20.33 -2.87 13.74
N ASP A 82 -20.19 -3.59 12.62
CA ASP A 82 -20.46 -5.03 12.58
C ASP A 82 -19.55 -5.81 13.55
N TRP A 83 -18.25 -5.50 13.56
CA TRP A 83 -17.31 -6.08 14.52
C TRP A 83 -17.73 -5.79 15.97
N TRP A 84 -18.14 -4.55 16.26
CA TRP A 84 -18.58 -4.17 17.60
C TRP A 84 -19.85 -4.93 18.03
N MET A 85 -20.82 -5.08 17.12
CA MET A 85 -22.03 -5.88 17.37
C MET A 85 -21.70 -7.33 17.72
N GLU A 86 -20.86 -7.98 16.91
CA GLU A 86 -20.41 -9.37 17.12
C GLU A 86 -19.65 -9.52 18.44
N HIS A 87 -18.78 -8.56 18.75
CA HIS A 87 -18.05 -8.54 20.02
C HIS A 87 -18.98 -8.46 21.24
N ARG A 88 -20.17 -7.84 21.09
CA ARG A 88 -21.21 -7.77 22.12
C ARG A 88 -22.16 -8.98 22.11
N GLY A 89 -21.96 -9.95 21.23
CA GLY A 89 -22.79 -11.14 21.11
C GLY A 89 -24.03 -10.95 20.23
N TYR A 90 -24.12 -9.86 19.47
CA TYR A 90 -25.18 -9.66 18.49
C TYR A 90 -24.72 -10.10 17.10
N SER A 91 -25.62 -10.67 16.31
CA SER A 91 -25.34 -10.97 14.91
C SER A 91 -25.20 -9.68 14.08
N SER A 92 -24.25 -9.69 13.15
CA SER A 92 -24.02 -8.64 12.16
C SER A 92 -24.33 -9.11 10.74
N ARG A 93 -24.13 -8.22 9.76
CA ARG A 93 -24.46 -8.46 8.35
C ARG A 93 -23.53 -9.46 7.67
N GLU A 94 -22.26 -9.47 8.05
CA GLU A 94 -21.20 -10.20 7.34
C GLU A 94 -20.47 -11.21 8.24
N GLY A 95 -20.72 -11.18 9.56
CA GLY A 95 -20.01 -11.99 10.55
C GLY A 95 -18.67 -11.39 10.97
N LEU A 96 -18.15 -11.87 12.09
CA LEU A 96 -16.97 -11.30 12.77
C LEU A 96 -15.72 -11.23 11.87
N GLU A 97 -15.38 -12.31 11.16
CA GLU A 97 -14.16 -12.36 10.35
C GLU A 97 -14.21 -11.43 9.14
N ASN A 98 -15.36 -11.34 8.46
CA ASN A 98 -15.53 -10.43 7.32
C ASN A 98 -15.55 -8.97 7.79
N ALA A 99 -16.16 -8.69 8.94
CA ALA A 99 -16.10 -7.36 9.55
C ALA A 99 -14.65 -6.93 9.82
N LEU A 100 -13.83 -7.81 10.41
CA LEU A 100 -12.40 -7.55 10.64
C LEU A 100 -11.64 -7.36 9.32
N CYS A 101 -11.84 -8.23 8.33
CA CYS A 101 -11.21 -8.09 7.01
C CYS A 101 -11.63 -6.80 6.29
N GLY A 102 -12.89 -6.40 6.41
CA GLY A 102 -13.40 -5.15 5.86
C GLY A 102 -12.73 -3.92 6.51
N VAL A 103 -12.52 -3.93 7.82
CA VAL A 103 -11.74 -2.87 8.49
C VAL A 103 -10.30 -2.84 7.97
N ILE A 104 -9.63 -4.00 7.87
CA ILE A 104 -8.26 -4.11 7.33
C ILE A 104 -8.18 -3.55 5.91
N PHE A 105 -9.09 -3.96 5.02
CA PHE A 105 -9.12 -3.50 3.63
C PHE A 105 -9.24 -1.97 3.55
N ASN A 106 -10.17 -1.38 4.30
CA ASN A 106 -10.37 0.06 4.25
C ASN A 106 -9.21 0.85 4.88
N ALA A 107 -8.59 0.32 5.95
CA ALA A 107 -7.40 0.93 6.54
C ALA A 107 -6.20 0.87 5.59
N GLN A 108 -5.95 -0.27 4.94
CA GLN A 108 -4.92 -0.43 3.92
C GLN A 108 -5.14 0.50 2.74
N GLY A 109 -6.36 0.57 2.22
CA GLY A 109 -6.73 1.46 1.12
C GLY A 109 -6.53 2.93 1.46
N TYR A 110 -6.99 3.37 2.63
CA TYR A 110 -6.76 4.75 3.09
C TYR A 110 -5.28 5.06 3.24
N LEU A 111 -4.51 4.17 3.88
CA LEU A 111 -3.07 4.34 4.05
C LEU A 111 -2.35 4.37 2.70
N PHE A 112 -2.77 3.53 1.75
CA PHE A 112 -2.23 3.51 0.39
C PHE A 112 -2.38 4.87 -0.28
N GLU A 113 -3.54 5.54 -0.19
CA GLU A 113 -3.70 6.89 -0.75
C GLU A 113 -2.77 7.91 -0.10
N ILE A 114 -2.62 7.88 1.24
CA ILE A 114 -1.64 8.75 1.94
C ILE A 114 -0.21 8.48 1.43
N LEU A 115 0.18 7.22 1.32
CA LEU A 115 1.54 6.84 0.94
C LEU A 115 1.80 7.09 -0.55
N LYS A 116 0.80 6.93 -1.41
CA LYS A 116 0.85 7.26 -2.84
C LYS A 116 1.08 8.75 -3.05
N GLU A 117 0.38 9.61 -2.31
CA GLU A 117 0.63 11.06 -2.30
C GLU A 117 2.08 11.38 -1.90
N LYS A 118 2.59 10.76 -0.83
CA LYS A 118 3.97 10.94 -0.35
C LYS A 118 5.04 10.40 -1.31
N ASN A 119 4.73 9.31 -1.99
CA ASN A 119 5.65 8.63 -2.92
C ASN A 119 5.43 9.04 -4.37
N THR A 120 4.63 10.08 -4.63
CA THR A 120 4.50 10.64 -5.98
C THR A 120 5.90 11.05 -6.42
N LYS A 121 6.45 10.31 -7.38
CA LYS A 121 7.80 10.48 -7.91
C LYS A 121 8.07 11.98 -8.09
N ARG A 122 9.21 12.49 -7.61
CA ARG A 122 9.76 13.77 -8.10
C ARG A 122 9.70 13.71 -9.63
N GLN A 123 8.69 14.34 -10.22
CA GLN A 123 8.71 14.60 -11.64
C GLN A 123 9.88 15.55 -11.82
N GLN A 124 10.97 15.09 -12.43
CA GLN A 124 11.97 16.02 -12.90
C GLN A 124 11.25 16.98 -13.86
N PRO A 125 11.43 18.31 -13.73
CA PRO A 125 10.83 19.23 -14.67
C PRO A 125 11.29 18.83 -16.07
N THR A 126 10.34 18.50 -16.94
CA THR A 126 10.58 18.32 -18.36
C THR A 126 11.15 19.64 -18.88
N LYS A 127 12.40 19.61 -19.37
CA LYS A 127 12.98 20.77 -20.06
C LYS A 127 12.10 21.06 -21.27
N GLN A 128 11.32 22.12 -21.18
CA GLN A 128 10.62 22.69 -22.31
C GLN A 128 11.70 23.25 -23.25
N THR A 129 12.01 22.53 -24.33
CA THR A 129 12.87 23.05 -25.39
C THR A 129 12.11 24.14 -26.12
N SER A 130 12.36 25.39 -25.71
CA SER A 130 12.09 26.55 -26.53
C SER A 130 13.07 26.55 -27.72
N THR A 131 12.58 26.30 -28.92
CA THR A 131 13.23 26.81 -30.13
C THR A 131 12.25 27.72 -30.85
N ASN A 132 12.29 28.99 -30.43
CA ASN A 132 11.90 30.09 -31.30
C ASN A 132 12.94 30.16 -32.44
N SER A 133 12.52 29.91 -33.68
CA SER A 133 13.25 30.40 -34.85
C SER A 133 12.36 31.43 -35.55
N LYS A 134 12.77 32.69 -35.42
CA LYS A 134 12.29 33.85 -36.18
C LYS A 134 12.70 33.71 -37.66
N TYR A 135 12.11 34.61 -38.48
CA TYR A 135 12.41 34.99 -39.88
C TYR A 135 11.55 34.22 -40.91
N ILE A 136 10.83 34.81 -41.87
CA ILE A 136 10.98 36.07 -42.63
C ILE A 136 9.60 36.59 -43.11
N LYS A 137 9.41 37.93 -43.09
CA LYS A 137 8.34 38.68 -43.81
C LYS A 137 8.49 38.50 -45.33
N HIS A 138 7.40 38.43 -46.11
CA HIS A 138 7.15 39.32 -47.26
C HIS A 138 5.78 39.02 -47.91
N ASN A 139 5.09 40.09 -48.30
CA ASN A 139 3.82 40.16 -49.04
C ASN A 139 3.91 39.47 -50.41
N PHE A 140 2.79 39.00 -50.97
CA PHE A 140 2.31 39.38 -52.32
C PHE A 140 0.87 38.89 -52.56
N ILE A 141 0.05 39.85 -53.00
CA ILE A 141 -1.31 39.82 -53.62
C ILE A 141 -2.47 39.38 -52.73
#